data_AF-A0A6U9LXA1-F1
#
_entry.id   AF-A0A6U9LXA1-F1
#
_cell.length_a   1.000
_cell.length_b   1.000
_cell.length_c   1.000
_cell.angle_alpha   90.00
_cell.angle_beta   90.00
_cell.angle_gamma   90.00
#
_symmetry.space_group_name_H-M   'P 1'
#
loop_
_entity.id
_entity.type
_entity.pdbx_description
1 polymer ?
#
loop_
_entity_poly.entity_id
_entity_poly.type
_entity_poly.pdbx_seq_one_letter_code
_entity_poly.pdbx_strand_id
1 'polypeptide(L)'
;TERIAEKPYIVFDEGRGGRYLLRVPLADTGTHGPSWGGQCEDIDFEKVYVAEAGPSFSASEVNAKLAQGKHVVFTPGIYAVREPIVISHSNTVVLGMGMAT
;
A
#
# COMPACT_ATOMS: atom_id res chain seq x y z
N THR A 1 0.86 6.63 -23.17
CA THR A 1 -0.51 6.30 -22.69
C THR A 1 -1.24 7.59 -22.35
N GLU A 2 -2.57 7.66 -22.54
CA GLU A 2 -3.34 8.90 -22.28
C GLU A 2 -3.19 9.36 -20.82
N ARG A 3 -3.32 8.42 -19.87
CA ARG A 3 -2.98 8.61 -18.46
C ARG A 3 -2.55 7.29 -17.83
N ILE A 4 -1.50 7.29 -17.02
CA ILE A 4 -0.99 6.12 -16.31
C ILE A 4 -0.61 6.50 -14.87
N ALA A 5 -0.84 5.60 -13.93
CA ALA A 5 -0.22 5.64 -12.62
C ALA A 5 0.38 4.26 -12.36
N GLU A 6 1.66 4.21 -12.06
CA GLU A 6 2.34 2.95 -11.77
C GLU A 6 1.89 2.42 -10.41
N LYS A 7 1.93 1.09 -10.25
CA LYS A 7 1.51 0.46 -9.00
C LYS A 7 2.41 0.94 -7.84
N PRO A 8 1.85 1.21 -6.65
CA PRO A 8 2.64 1.41 -5.44
C PRO A 8 3.55 0.21 -5.13
N TYR A 9 4.67 0.46 -4.46
CA TYR A 9 5.64 -0.57 -4.07
C TYR A 9 6.41 -0.19 -2.82
N ILE A 10 7.00 -1.19 -2.18
CA ILE A 10 7.82 -1.01 -0.98
C ILE A 10 9.27 -0.84 -1.40
N VAL A 11 9.96 0.11 -0.79
CA VAL A 11 11.41 0.31 -0.95
C VAL A 11 12.09 0.29 0.42
N PHE A 12 13.36 -0.07 0.42
CA PHE A 12 14.25 0.12 1.56
C PHE A 12 15.19 1.28 1.26
N ASP A 13 15.21 2.28 2.13
CA ASP A 13 16.04 3.48 1.97
C ASP A 13 17.19 3.46 2.98
N GLU A 14 18.36 3.03 2.51
CA GLU A 14 19.61 3.05 3.27
C GLU A 14 20.05 4.47 3.62
N GLY A 15 19.84 5.43 2.71
CA GLY A 15 20.23 6.84 2.89
C GLY A 15 19.46 7.57 3.98
N ARG A 16 18.28 7.06 4.37
CA ARG A 16 17.47 7.56 5.49
C ARG A 16 17.59 6.72 6.76
N GLY A 17 18.75 6.09 6.97
CA GLY A 17 19.02 5.30 8.17
C GLY A 17 18.41 3.90 8.15
N GLY A 18 18.22 3.33 6.96
CA GLY A 18 17.75 1.95 6.79
C GLY A 18 16.29 1.74 7.20
N ARG A 19 15.37 2.42 6.51
CA ARG A 19 13.92 2.32 6.78
C ARG A 19 13.13 1.86 5.56
N TYR A 20 12.00 1.18 5.80
CA TYR A 20 11.04 0.85 4.77
C TYR A 20 10.12 2.03 4.47
N LEU A 21 9.84 2.26 3.18
CA LEU A 21 8.89 3.26 2.70
C LEU A 21 7.90 2.61 1.75
N LEU A 22 6.63 3.03 1.82
CA LEU A 22 5.62 2.72 0.82
C LEU A 22 5.64 3.85 -0.21
N ARG A 23 6.16 3.55 -1.40
CA ARG A 23 6.32 4.51 -2.50
C ARG A 23 5.10 4.47 -3.43
N VAL A 24 4.52 5.63 -3.67
CA VAL A 24 3.31 5.84 -4.48
C VAL A 24 3.67 6.70 -5.69
N PRO A 25 3.79 6.12 -6.90
CA PRO A 25 4.01 6.89 -8.12
C PRO A 25 2.85 7.84 -8.40
N LEU A 26 3.16 9.08 -8.78
CA LEU A 26 2.13 10.04 -9.22
C LEU A 26 1.62 9.67 -10.62
N ALA A 27 0.36 10.03 -10.90
CA ALA A 27 -0.21 9.83 -12.22
C ALA A 27 0.43 10.78 -13.24
N ASP A 28 0.70 10.26 -14.43
CA ASP A 28 1.35 10.96 -15.53
C ASP A 28 0.59 10.74 -16.85
N THR A 29 0.83 11.59 -17.84
CA THR A 29 0.13 11.62 -19.14
C THR A 29 1.12 11.70 -20.29
N GLY A 30 0.79 11.10 -21.43
CA GLY A 30 1.66 11.18 -22.62
C GLY A 30 3.00 10.44 -22.45
N THR A 31 3.08 9.51 -21.50
CA THR A 31 4.32 8.79 -21.19
C THR A 31 4.63 7.69 -22.21
N HIS A 32 5.94 7.47 -22.43
CA HIS A 32 6.51 6.41 -23.26
C HIS A 32 7.77 5.86 -22.59
N GLY A 33 7.94 4.53 -22.61
CA GLY A 33 9.09 3.88 -21.98
C GLY A 33 8.92 3.64 -20.46
N PRO A 34 9.99 3.22 -19.77
CA PRO A 34 9.94 2.93 -18.34
C PRO A 34 9.79 4.20 -17.50
N SER A 35 9.04 4.10 -16.41
CA SER A 35 8.73 5.17 -15.45
C SER A 35 9.78 5.34 -14.33
N TRP A 36 10.92 4.65 -14.42
CA TRP A 36 11.98 4.73 -13.40
C TRP A 36 12.46 6.17 -13.21
N GLY A 37 12.44 6.66 -11.97
CA GLY A 37 12.80 8.04 -11.64
C GLY A 37 11.66 9.06 -11.79
N GLY A 38 10.44 8.62 -12.09
CA GLY A 38 9.25 9.46 -12.06
C GLY A 38 8.93 9.98 -10.65
N GLN A 39 8.09 11.02 -10.58
CA GLN A 39 7.68 11.60 -9.31
C GLN A 39 6.89 10.61 -8.46
N CYS A 40 7.27 10.49 -7.19
CA CYS A 40 6.62 9.61 -6.23
C CYS A 40 6.38 10.34 -4.91
N GLU A 41 5.33 9.95 -4.21
CA GLU A 41 5.13 10.24 -2.79
C GLU A 41 5.63 9.06 -1.96
N ASP A 42 6.39 9.33 -0.90
CA ASP A 42 6.88 8.32 0.04
C ASP A 42 6.09 8.39 1.35
N ILE A 43 5.49 7.26 1.74
CA ILE A 43 4.78 7.09 3.01
C ILE A 43 5.68 6.30 3.96
N ASP A 44 6.00 6.89 5.12
CA ASP A 44 6.69 6.17 6.19
C ASP A 44 5.87 4.96 6.68
N PHE A 45 6.54 3.82 6.88
CA PHE A 45 5.87 2.59 7.33
C PHE A 45 5.20 2.71 8.71
N GLU A 46 5.55 3.72 9.51
CA GLU A 46 4.83 4.06 10.74
C GLU A 46 3.36 4.44 10.48
N LYS A 47 3.02 4.92 9.29
CA LYS A 47 1.65 5.21 8.83
C LYS A 47 0.98 4.01 8.14
N VAL A 48 1.67 2.88 8.05
CA VAL A 48 1.16 1.65 7.44
C VAL A 48 0.77 0.67 8.54
N TYR A 49 -0.35 -0.01 8.37
CA TYR A 49 -0.70 -1.21 9.12
C TYR A 49 -0.33 -2.43 8.26
N VAL A 50 0.47 -3.34 8.83
CA VAL A 50 0.84 -4.58 8.18
C VAL A 50 -0.13 -5.66 8.65
N ALA A 51 -1.04 -6.06 7.77
CA ALA A 51 -2.00 -7.12 8.04
C ALA A 51 -1.31 -8.47 7.77
N GLU A 52 -1.37 -9.36 8.76
CA GLU A 52 -0.85 -10.71 8.66
C GLU A 52 -1.99 -11.71 8.45
N ALA A 53 -1.79 -12.64 7.53
CA ALA A 53 -2.73 -13.75 7.33
C ALA A 53 -2.65 -14.72 8.52
N GLY A 54 -3.78 -15.35 8.85
CA GLY A 54 -3.85 -16.39 9.87
C GLY A 54 -5.04 -16.27 10.81
N PRO A 55 -5.09 -17.09 11.88
CA PRO A 55 -6.23 -17.15 12.79
C PRO A 55 -6.53 -15.85 13.54
N SER A 56 -5.52 -14.99 13.70
CA SER A 56 -5.61 -13.67 14.33
C SER A 56 -6.11 -12.58 13.39
N PHE A 57 -6.21 -12.83 12.09
CA PHE A 57 -6.64 -11.81 11.14
C PHE A 57 -8.09 -11.38 11.41
N SER A 58 -8.31 -10.06 11.41
CA SER A 58 -9.61 -9.45 11.61
C SER A 58 -9.83 -8.30 10.64
N ALA A 59 -10.87 -8.43 9.81
CA ALA A 59 -11.35 -7.36 8.93
C ALA A 59 -11.74 -6.09 9.72
N SER A 60 -12.26 -6.26 10.93
CA SER A 60 -12.62 -5.16 11.83
C SER A 60 -11.40 -4.36 12.25
N GLU A 61 -10.28 -5.04 12.53
CA GLU A 61 -9.03 -4.36 12.87
C GLU A 61 -8.49 -3.58 11.67
N VAL A 62 -8.50 -4.19 10.46
CA VAL A 62 -8.12 -3.49 9.23
C VAL A 62 -8.95 -2.23 9.04
N ASN A 63 -10.28 -2.32 9.16
CA ASN A 63 -11.20 -1.19 9.05
C ASN A 63 -10.93 -0.11 10.11
N ALA A 64 -10.63 -0.49 11.35
CA ALA A 64 -10.26 0.45 12.40
C ALA A 64 -8.96 1.20 12.07
N LYS A 65 -7.97 0.53 11.47
CA LYS A 65 -6.70 1.16 11.04
C LYS A 65 -6.92 2.09 9.84
N LEU A 66 -7.74 1.68 8.87
CA LEU A 66 -8.13 2.52 7.73
C LEU A 66 -8.91 3.77 8.19
N ALA A 67 -9.79 3.62 9.19
CA ALA A 67 -10.52 4.74 9.80
C ALA A 67 -9.60 5.70 10.58
N GLN A 68 -8.47 5.22 11.11
CA GLN A 68 -7.42 6.05 11.71
C GLN A 68 -6.51 6.74 10.68
N GLY A 69 -6.79 6.56 9.37
CA GLY A 69 -6.00 7.15 8.29
C GLY A 69 -4.71 6.38 7.97
N LYS A 70 -4.54 5.15 8.47
CA LYS A 70 -3.41 4.31 8.07
C LYS A 70 -3.63 3.71 6.68
N HIS A 71 -2.53 3.50 5.96
CA HIS A 71 -2.47 2.64 4.78
C HIS A 71 -2.38 1.18 5.22
N VAL A 72 -2.66 0.22 4.33
CA VAL A 72 -2.61 -1.21 4.68
C VAL A 72 -1.75 -1.96 3.68
N VAL A 73 -0.84 -2.79 4.20
CA VAL A 73 -0.10 -3.79 3.43
C VAL A 73 -0.53 -5.17 3.91
N PHE A 74 -1.07 -5.98 3.01
CA PHE A 74 -1.36 -7.39 3.27
C PHE A 74 -0.12 -8.22 2.94
N THR A 75 0.38 -8.96 3.93
CA THR A 75 1.46 -9.93 3.70
C THR A 75 0.95 -11.13 2.88
N PRO A 76 1.85 -11.95 2.29
CA PRO A 76 1.41 -13.12 1.52
C PRO A 76 0.57 -14.09 2.35
N GLY A 77 -0.59 -14.47 1.84
CA GLY A 77 -1.48 -15.42 2.51
C GLY A 77 -2.94 -15.29 2.09
N ILE A 78 -3.79 -16.11 2.73
CA ILE A 78 -5.24 -16.13 2.51
C ILE A 78 -5.95 -15.47 3.69
N TYR A 79 -6.83 -14.51 3.42
CA TYR A 79 -7.52 -13.67 4.39
C TYR A 79 -9.01 -14.01 4.44
N ALA A 80 -9.44 -14.68 5.51
CA ALA A 80 -10.86 -14.94 5.74
C ALA A 80 -11.57 -13.67 6.24
N VAL A 81 -12.17 -12.93 5.32
CA VAL A 81 -12.96 -11.71 5.61
C VAL A 81 -14.40 -12.08 5.99
N ARG A 82 -14.83 -11.66 7.19
CA ARG A 82 -16.22 -11.83 7.68
C ARG A 82 -17.11 -10.60 7.45
N GLU A 83 -16.49 -9.49 7.06
CA GLU A 83 -17.13 -8.23 6.72
C GLU A 83 -16.29 -7.51 5.64
N PRO A 84 -16.86 -6.55 4.90
CA PRO A 84 -16.12 -5.80 3.88
C PRO A 84 -14.94 -5.01 4.47
N ILE A 85 -13.85 -4.90 3.69
CA ILE A 85 -12.82 -3.90 3.95
C ILE A 85 -13.30 -2.56 3.38
N VAL A 86 -13.44 -1.55 4.22
CA VAL A 86 -14.02 -0.24 3.89
C VAL A 86 -12.94 0.81 3.80
N ILE A 87 -12.75 1.38 2.62
CA ILE A 87 -11.83 2.49 2.37
C ILE A 87 -12.64 3.78 2.30
N SER A 88 -12.58 4.61 3.35
CA SER A 88 -13.35 5.85 3.46
C SER A 88 -12.52 7.13 3.27
N HIS A 89 -11.19 7.02 3.28
CA HIS A 89 -10.28 8.14 3.12
C HIS A 89 -9.71 8.18 1.70
N SER A 90 -9.66 9.38 1.12
CA SER A 90 -8.97 9.60 -0.16
C SER A 90 -7.48 9.28 -0.03
N ASN A 91 -6.87 8.82 -1.12
CA ASN A 91 -5.43 8.53 -1.20
C ASN A 91 -4.93 7.41 -0.27
N THR A 92 -5.84 6.62 0.31
CA THR A 92 -5.47 5.41 1.04
C THR A 92 -4.89 4.38 0.09
N VAL A 93 -3.78 3.77 0.51
CA VAL A 93 -3.12 2.70 -0.25
C VAL A 93 -3.42 1.39 0.45
N VAL A 94 -3.92 0.44 -0.33
CA VAL A 94 -4.06 -0.96 0.07
C VAL A 94 -3.24 -1.79 -0.90
N LEU A 95 -2.18 -2.43 -0.40
CA LEU A 95 -1.22 -3.18 -1.21
C LEU A 95 -1.18 -4.64 -0.77
N GLY A 96 -1.41 -5.57 -1.70
CA GLY A 96 -1.22 -7.00 -1.48
C GLY A 96 0.16 -7.47 -1.91
N MET A 97 0.85 -8.22 -1.04
CA MET A 97 2.12 -8.86 -1.35
C MET A 97 1.93 -10.35 -1.65
N GLY A 98 2.72 -10.88 -2.58
CA GLY A 98 2.81 -12.32 -2.83
C GLY A 98 1.47 -13.01 -3.10
N MET A 99 0.59 -12.38 -3.89
CA MET A 99 -0.74 -12.89 -4.22
C MET A 99 -1.66 -13.05 -2.98
N ALA A 100 -1.62 -12.08 -2.06
CA ALA A 100 -2.60 -11.98 -0.98
C ALA A 100 -4.04 -12.04 -1.52
N THR A 101 -4.86 -12.95 -0.97
CA THR A 101 -6.24 -13.23 -1.44
C THR A 101 -7.21 -13.31 -0.27
#